data_AF-A0A7S0ACB7-F1
#
_entry.id   AF-A0A7S0ACB7-F1
#
_cell.length_a   1.000
_cell.length_b   1.000
_cell.length_c   1.000
_cell.angle_alpha   90.00
_cell.angle_beta   90.00
_cell.angle_gamma   90.00
#
_symmetry.space_group_name_H-M   'P 1'
#
loop_
_entity.id
_entity.type
_entity.pdbx_description
1 polymer ?
#
loop_
_entity_poly.entity_id
_entity_poly.type
_entity_poly.pdbx_seq_one_letter_code
_entity_poly.pdbx_strand_id
1 'polypeptide(L)'
;ILRQGVVGISDIIIKPGLINVDFADVRSVMSNAGTALMGIGIGQGKSGAEDAAAAAISSPLLDSTIDNARGVVFNISGGPNLSLTDVNRAARLIYDSVEEDANVIFGALVDESMGDSISITVLASGFA
;
A
#
# COMPACT_ATOMS: atom_id res chain seq x y z
N ILE A 1 7.20 -7.71 17.17
CA ILE A 1 6.07 -7.87 16.22
C ILE A 1 4.85 -6.97 16.48
N LEU A 2 4.61 -6.42 17.67
CA LEU A 2 3.56 -5.38 17.89
C LEU A 2 3.96 -3.95 17.45
N ARG A 3 5.27 -3.70 17.25
CA ARG A 3 5.80 -2.37 16.91
C ARG A 3 5.58 -1.98 15.43
N GLN A 4 5.40 -2.95 14.53
CA GLN A 4 5.17 -2.67 13.09
C GLN A 4 3.74 -2.20 12.80
N GLY A 5 2.74 -2.69 13.54
CA GLY A 5 1.35 -2.27 13.36
C GLY A 5 1.07 -0.82 13.77
N VAL A 6 1.79 -0.29 14.76
CA VAL A 6 1.58 1.08 15.25
C VAL A 6 2.32 2.12 14.41
N VAL A 7 3.48 1.77 13.83
CA VAL A 7 4.24 2.68 12.95
C VAL A 7 3.48 2.94 11.64
N GLY A 8 2.84 1.91 11.07
CA GLY A 8 2.09 2.05 9.80
C GLY A 8 0.92 3.04 9.86
N ILE A 9 0.22 3.14 10.99
CA ILE A 9 -0.88 4.11 11.17
C ILE A 9 -0.35 5.51 11.53
N SER A 10 0.79 5.58 12.24
CA SER A 10 1.34 6.85 12.73
C SER A 10 2.03 7.66 11.63
N ASP A 11 2.65 7.01 10.65
CA ASP A 11 3.30 7.70 9.53
C ASP A 11 2.30 8.34 8.55
N ILE A 12 1.06 7.83 8.47
CA ILE A 12 -0.02 8.39 7.64
C ILE A 12 -0.53 9.73 8.21
N ILE A 13 -0.42 9.95 9.53
CA ILE A 13 -0.99 11.14 10.19
C ILE A 13 0.03 12.27 10.32
N ILE A 14 1.32 11.96 10.45
CA ILE A 14 2.34 12.94 10.89
C ILE A 14 3.12 13.55 9.72
N LYS A 15 3.22 12.89 8.55
CA LYS A 15 3.97 13.41 7.40
C LYS A 15 3.03 13.66 6.22
N PRO A 16 2.84 14.91 5.77
CA PRO A 16 2.08 15.19 4.56
C PRO A 16 2.80 14.55 3.36
N GLY A 17 2.15 13.55 2.76
CA GLY A 17 2.59 12.92 1.53
C GLY A 17 2.16 13.68 0.28
N LEU A 18 2.61 13.20 -0.89
CA LEU A 18 2.14 13.66 -2.20
C LEU A 18 0.62 13.46 -2.37
N ILE A 19 0.07 12.41 -1.77
CA ILE A 19 -1.35 12.08 -1.78
C ILE A 19 -1.74 11.67 -0.37
N ASN A 20 -2.47 12.56 0.31
CA ASN A 20 -2.95 12.32 1.66
C ASN A 20 -4.25 11.52 1.61
N VAL A 21 -4.23 10.33 2.21
CA VAL A 21 -5.45 9.53 2.39
C VAL A 21 -6.11 9.96 3.68
N ASP A 22 -7.39 10.26 3.61
CA ASP A 22 -8.19 10.60 4.78
C ASP A 22 -8.37 9.35 5.68
N PHE A 23 -8.25 9.54 6.99
CA PHE A 23 -8.36 8.44 7.97
C PHE A 23 -9.79 7.85 8.03
N ALA A 24 -10.81 8.64 7.70
CA ALA A 24 -12.18 8.17 7.59
C ALA A 24 -12.40 7.23 6.39
N ASP A 25 -11.70 7.41 5.27
CA ASP A 25 -11.74 6.52 4.09
C ASP A 25 -11.12 5.16 4.44
N VAL A 26 -9.93 5.18 5.05
CA VAL A 26 -9.27 3.96 5.55
C VAL A 26 -10.14 3.28 6.61
N ARG A 27 -10.68 4.04 7.57
CA ARG A 27 -11.55 3.51 8.61
C ARG A 27 -12.84 2.93 8.02
N SER A 28 -13.41 3.55 6.99
CA SER A 28 -14.65 3.08 6.33
C SER A 28 -14.41 1.73 5.66
N VAL A 29 -13.29 1.59 4.95
CA VAL A 29 -12.89 0.31 4.32
C VAL A 29 -12.57 -0.75 5.36
N MET A 30 -11.86 -0.41 6.44
CA MET A 30 -11.44 -1.40 7.43
C MET A 30 -12.49 -1.76 8.50
N SER A 31 -13.47 -0.90 8.78
CA SER A 31 -14.42 -1.10 9.92
C SER A 31 -15.38 -2.28 9.73
N ASN A 32 -15.67 -2.69 8.49
CA ASN A 32 -16.62 -3.77 8.18
C ASN A 32 -15.96 -5.00 7.53
N ALA A 33 -14.62 -5.02 7.45
CA ALA A 33 -13.91 -5.94 6.57
C ALA A 33 -13.46 -7.26 7.23
N GLY A 34 -13.67 -7.43 8.54
CA GLY A 34 -13.30 -8.65 9.25
C GLY A 34 -11.77 -8.85 9.27
N THR A 35 -11.30 -9.97 8.73
CA THR A 35 -9.86 -10.28 8.66
C THR A 35 -9.17 -9.37 7.64
N ALA A 36 -8.06 -8.75 8.04
CA ALA A 36 -7.19 -7.99 7.16
C ALA A 36 -5.84 -8.68 7.04
N LEU A 37 -5.32 -8.77 5.82
CA LEU A 37 -3.99 -9.24 5.51
C LEU A 37 -3.12 -8.06 5.06
N MET A 38 -1.83 -8.13 5.35
CA MET A 38 -0.88 -7.05 5.06
C MET A 38 0.30 -7.61 4.28
N GLY A 39 0.54 -7.07 3.09
CA GLY A 39 1.74 -7.33 2.29
C GLY A 39 2.67 -6.13 2.32
N ILE A 40 3.97 -6.38 2.38
CA ILE A 40 4.99 -5.34 2.31
C ILE A 40 6.00 -5.73 1.25
N GLY A 41 6.30 -4.81 0.35
CA GLY A 41 7.32 -4.94 -0.68
C GLY A 41 8.25 -3.74 -0.68
N ILE A 42 9.53 -3.98 -0.95
CA ILE A 42 10.56 -2.95 -1.00
C ILE A 42 11.31 -3.11 -2.31
N GLY A 43 11.51 -2.01 -3.02
CA GLY A 43 12.27 -1.95 -4.26
C GLY A 43 13.20 -0.74 -4.27
N GLN A 44 14.19 -0.76 -5.17
CA GLN A 44 15.17 0.31 -5.31
C GLN A 44 15.44 0.60 -6.78
N GLY A 45 15.78 1.84 -7.11
CA GLY A 45 16.13 2.25 -8.47
C GLY A 45 14.91 2.47 -9.39
N LYS A 46 15.13 2.50 -10.71
CA LYS A 46 14.14 2.92 -11.72
C LYS A 46 12.90 2.03 -11.82
N SER A 47 13.01 0.75 -11.47
CA SER A 47 11.89 -0.21 -11.45
C SER A 47 11.41 -0.49 -10.03
N GLY A 48 11.94 0.22 -9.03
CA GLY A 48 11.68 -0.07 -7.62
C GLY A 48 10.20 -0.02 -7.24
N ALA A 49 9.37 0.78 -7.93
CA ALA A 49 7.95 0.83 -7.66
C ALA A 49 7.19 -0.42 -8.15
N GLU A 50 7.51 -0.92 -9.34
CA GLU A 50 6.91 -2.16 -9.88
C GLU A 50 7.37 -3.37 -9.07
N ASP A 51 8.67 -3.44 -8.77
CA ASP A 51 9.26 -4.51 -7.95
C ASP A 51 8.67 -4.51 -6.54
N ALA A 52 8.52 -3.33 -5.91
CA ALA A 52 7.90 -3.22 -4.60
C ALA A 52 6.41 -3.60 -4.63
N ALA A 53 5.68 -3.25 -5.69
CA ALA A 53 4.27 -3.62 -5.81
C ALA A 53 4.13 -5.14 -5.97
N ALA A 54 4.89 -5.75 -6.87
CA ALA A 54 4.90 -7.19 -7.07
C ALA A 54 5.29 -7.95 -5.80
N ALA A 55 6.32 -7.48 -5.08
CA ALA A 55 6.74 -8.05 -3.80
C ALA A 55 5.68 -7.89 -2.70
N ALA A 56 4.94 -6.77 -2.71
CA ALA A 56 3.87 -6.53 -1.74
C ALA A 56 2.69 -7.48 -1.98
N ILE A 57 2.26 -7.67 -3.24
CA ILE A 57 1.14 -8.56 -3.61
C ILE A 57 1.50 -10.04 -3.41
N SER A 58 2.77 -10.41 -3.67
CA SER A 58 3.27 -11.78 -3.48
C SER A 58 3.81 -12.05 -2.07
N SER A 59 3.59 -11.12 -1.12
CA SER A 59 4.12 -11.25 0.22
C SER A 59 3.54 -12.49 0.93
N PRO A 60 4.36 -13.32 1.59
CA PRO A 60 3.89 -14.52 2.31
C PRO A 60 3.01 -14.20 3.53
N LEU A 61 2.83 -12.92 3.86
CA LEU A 61 1.86 -12.43 4.84
C LEU A 61 0.43 -12.32 4.27
N LEU A 62 0.28 -12.41 2.94
CA LEU A 62 -0.98 -12.57 2.22
C LEU A 62 -1.16 -14.07 1.96
N ASP A 63 -1.69 -14.78 2.96
CA ASP A 63 -1.93 -16.24 2.92
C ASP A 63 -3.00 -16.66 1.88
N SER A 64 -3.69 -15.67 1.31
CA SER A 64 -4.66 -15.81 0.23
C SER A 64 -4.44 -14.67 -0.76
N THR A 65 -4.50 -14.96 -2.07
CA THR A 65 -4.35 -13.92 -3.11
C THR A 65 -5.34 -12.79 -2.88
N ILE A 66 -4.91 -11.56 -3.22
CA ILE A 66 -5.68 -10.34 -2.95
C ILE A 66 -6.97 -10.25 -3.79
N ASP A 67 -7.13 -11.17 -4.73
CA ASP A 67 -8.20 -11.26 -5.72
C ASP A 67 -9.60 -11.12 -5.11
N ASN A 68 -9.86 -11.74 -3.95
CA ASN A 68 -11.19 -11.72 -3.30
C ASN A 68 -11.38 -10.61 -2.26
N ALA A 69 -10.47 -9.63 -2.19
CA ALA A 69 -10.55 -8.56 -1.21
C ALA A 69 -11.50 -7.45 -1.67
N ARG A 70 -12.59 -7.23 -0.92
CA ARG A 70 -13.55 -6.14 -1.21
C ARG A 70 -13.03 -4.75 -0.86
N GLY A 71 -12.00 -4.68 -0.03
CA GLY A 71 -11.40 -3.43 0.43
C GLY A 71 -9.89 -3.52 0.43
N VAL A 72 -9.24 -2.71 -0.40
CA VAL A 72 -7.78 -2.68 -0.52
C VAL A 72 -7.27 -1.27 -0.26
N VAL A 73 -6.34 -1.15 0.68
CA VAL A 73 -5.67 0.10 1.01
C VAL A 73 -4.18 -0.12 0.80
N PHE A 74 -3.54 0.68 -0.05
CA PHE A 74 -2.09 0.62 -0.19
C PHE A 74 -1.44 1.98 -0.03
N ASN A 75 -0.23 1.97 0.53
CA ASN A 75 0.57 3.17 0.69
C ASN A 75 1.92 2.98 0.03
N ILE A 76 2.33 3.97 -0.74
CA ILE A 76 3.61 4.02 -1.42
C ILE A 76 4.48 5.04 -0.72
N SER A 77 5.55 4.60 -0.08
CA SER A 77 6.55 5.47 0.53
C SER A 77 7.81 5.45 -0.32
N GLY A 78 8.28 6.60 -0.79
CA GLY A 78 9.52 6.69 -1.56
C GLY A 78 10.31 7.92 -1.18
N GLY A 79 11.58 7.97 -1.59
CA GLY A 79 12.36 9.18 -1.44
C GLY A 79 11.94 10.33 -2.38
N PRO A 80 12.70 11.43 -2.42
CA PRO A 80 12.36 12.63 -3.19
C PRO A 80 12.35 12.38 -4.70
N ASN A 81 12.92 11.26 -5.15
CA ASN A 81 12.90 10.82 -6.54
C ASN A 81 11.60 10.08 -6.94
N LEU A 82 10.64 9.89 -6.02
CA LEU A 82 9.37 9.22 -6.31
C LEU A 82 8.54 10.08 -7.28
N SER A 83 8.37 9.58 -8.51
CA SER A 83 7.57 10.26 -9.52
C SER A 83 6.13 9.76 -9.56
N LEU A 84 5.20 10.60 -10.04
CA LEU A 84 3.81 10.19 -10.26
C LEU A 84 3.71 9.01 -11.23
N THR A 85 4.64 8.88 -12.18
CA THR A 85 4.71 7.75 -13.12
C THR A 85 4.97 6.44 -12.39
N ASP A 86 5.86 6.45 -11.40
CA ASP A 86 6.21 5.25 -10.63
C ASP A 86 5.05 4.83 -9.72
N VAL A 87 4.41 5.82 -9.08
CA VAL A 87 3.17 5.62 -8.30
C VAL A 87 2.08 4.98 -9.18
N ASN A 88 1.87 5.49 -10.40
CA ASN A 88 0.83 4.99 -11.30
C ASN A 88 1.12 3.57 -11.82
N ARG A 89 2.38 3.23 -12.09
CA ARG A 89 2.79 1.86 -12.45
C ARG A 89 2.53 0.87 -11.33
N ALA A 90 2.95 1.20 -10.11
CA ALA A 90 2.71 0.38 -8.93
C ALA A 90 1.21 0.22 -8.66
N ALA A 91 0.45 1.32 -8.73
CA ALA A 91 -1.00 1.30 -8.54
C ALA A 91 -1.67 0.38 -9.57
N ARG A 92 -1.32 0.47 -10.85
CA ARG A 92 -1.88 -0.40 -11.90
C ARG A 92 -1.69 -1.88 -11.59
N LEU A 93 -0.50 -2.30 -11.16
CA LEU A 93 -0.26 -3.71 -10.82
C LEU A 93 -1.17 -4.21 -9.68
N ILE A 94 -1.43 -3.36 -8.69
CA ILE A 94 -2.33 -3.67 -7.58
C ILE A 94 -3.78 -3.69 -8.08
N TYR A 95 -4.19 -2.71 -8.89
CA TYR A 95 -5.53 -2.66 -9.50
C TYR A 95 -5.83 -3.87 -10.39
N ASP A 96 -4.86 -4.33 -11.18
CA ASP A 96 -5.01 -5.50 -12.05
C ASP A 96 -5.10 -6.82 -11.26
N SER A 97 -4.72 -6.80 -9.98
CA SER A 97 -4.73 -7.96 -9.08
C SER A 97 -5.96 -8.02 -8.17
N VAL A 98 -6.86 -7.02 -8.22
CA VAL A 98 -8.09 -6.96 -7.39
C VAL A 98 -9.33 -6.98 -8.28
N GLU A 99 -10.48 -7.34 -7.72
CA GLU A 99 -11.76 -7.24 -8.42
C GLU A 99 -12.14 -5.78 -8.79
N GLU A 100 -12.81 -5.59 -9.93
CA GLU A 100 -13.28 -4.27 -10.40
C GLU A 100 -14.23 -3.57 -9.41
N ASP A 101 -14.98 -4.35 -8.62
CA ASP A 101 -15.91 -3.84 -7.60
C ASP A 101 -15.26 -3.62 -6.22
N ALA A 102 -13.95 -3.88 -6.08
CA ALA A 102 -13.23 -3.65 -4.83
C ALA A 102 -13.04 -2.15 -4.58
N ASN A 103 -13.25 -1.73 -3.32
CA ASN A 103 -12.95 -0.36 -2.93
C ASN A 103 -11.44 -0.22 -2.70
N VAL A 104 -10.76 0.45 -3.63
CA VAL A 104 -9.31 0.64 -3.60
C VAL A 104 -8.95 2.07 -3.19
N ILE A 105 -8.16 2.17 -2.14
CA ILE A 105 -7.64 3.44 -1.63
C ILE A 105 -6.12 3.42 -1.71
N PHE A 106 -5.53 4.50 -2.21
CA PHE A 106 -4.07 4.61 -2.32
C PHE A 106 -3.52 5.90 -1.74
N GLY A 107 -2.39 5.78 -1.05
CA GLY A 107 -1.61 6.88 -0.51
C GLY A 107 -0.21 6.94 -1.11
N ALA A 108 0.37 8.14 -1.14
CA ALA A 108 1.75 8.34 -1.55
C ALA A 108 2.45 9.27 -0.57
N LEU A 109 3.51 8.78 0.06
CA LEU A 109 4.34 9.49 1.02
C LEU A 109 5.74 9.69 0.45
N VAL A 110 6.27 10.91 0.59
CA VAL A 110 7.67 11.21 0.27
C VAL A 110 8.44 11.31 1.57
N ASP A 111 9.43 10.45 1.75
CA ASP A 111 10.33 10.46 2.90
C ASP A 111 11.78 10.64 2.43
N GLU A 112 12.34 11.84 2.67
CA GLU A 112 13.72 12.16 2.27
C GLU A 112 14.77 11.21 2.87
N SER A 113 14.47 10.53 3.98
CA SER A 113 15.38 9.55 4.59
C SER A 113 15.49 8.23 3.82
N MET A 114 14.57 7.95 2.88
CA MET A 114 14.54 6.71 2.11
C MET A 114 15.49 6.72 0.90
N GLY A 115 16.02 7.89 0.49
CA GLY A 115 16.93 8.01 -0.65
C GLY A 115 16.31 7.49 -1.95
N ASP A 116 16.89 6.46 -2.55
CA ASP A 116 16.40 5.81 -3.79
C ASP A 116 15.53 4.57 -3.53
N SER A 117 15.10 4.36 -2.29
CA SER A 117 14.25 3.23 -1.91
C SER A 117 12.77 3.58 -2.02
N ILE A 118 11.99 2.60 -2.45
CA ILE A 118 10.52 2.65 -2.51
C ILE A 118 10.00 1.47 -1.70
N SER A 119 9.07 1.73 -0.80
CA SER A 119 8.37 0.75 0.01
C SER A 119 6.90 0.84 -0.26
N ILE A 120 6.27 -0.29 -0.55
CA ILE A 120 4.84 -0.38 -0.80
C ILE A 120 4.26 -1.30 0.26
N THR A 121 3.26 -0.81 0.97
CA THR A 121 2.50 -1.59 1.93
C THR A 121 1.08 -1.70 1.42
N VAL A 122 0.58 -2.93 1.30
CA VAL A 122 -0.79 -3.24 0.87
C VAL A 122 -1.51 -3.85 2.06
N LEU A 123 -2.70 -3.36 2.35
CA LEU A 123 -3.65 -3.96 3.27
C LEU A 123 -4.87 -4.39 2.46
N ALA A 124 -5.16 -5.68 2.49
CA ALA A 124 -6.34 -6.26 1.88
C ALA A 124 -7.29 -6.72 2.98
N SER A 125 -8.59 -6.48 2.80
CA SER A 125 -9.61 -6.75 3.82
C SER A 125 -10.95 -7.05 3.16
N GLY A 126 -11.85 -7.73 3.87
CA GLY A 126 -13.17 -8.05 3.34
C GLY A 126 -13.12 -9.23 2.38
N PHE A 127 -12.30 -10.23 2.72
CA PHE A 127 -12.29 -11.53 2.05
C PHE A 127 -13.66 -12.19 2.24
N ALA A 128 -14.35 -12.49 1.14
CA ALA A 128 -15.64 -13.16 1.12
C ALA A 128 -15.53 -14.59 0.57
#